data_AF-A0A9P0EYV8-F1
#
_entry.id   AF-A0A9P0EYV8-F1
#
_cell.length_a   1.000
_cell.length_b   1.000
_cell.length_c   1.000
_cell.angle_alpha   90.00
_cell.angle_beta   90.00
_cell.angle_gamma   90.00
#
_symmetry.space_group_name_H-M   'P 1'
#
loop_
_entity.id
_entity.type
_entity.pdbx_description
1 polymer ?
#
loop_
_entity_poly.entity_id
_entity_poly.type
_entity_poly.pdbx_seq_one_letter_code
_entity_poly.pdbx_strand_id
1 'polypeptide(L)'
;MAKLDAFLDALLHYDKENIHPDVVKGIQPYLKDPEFDPDAVRSKSTAAAGLCAWVINIMKFHDVWVVVEPKRRALVTANCELAAARNKLAELKLRISVST
;
A
#
# COMPACT_ATOMS: atom_id res chain seq x y z
N MET A 1 8.76 -24.41 -21.89
CA MET A 1 7.76 -24.41 -20.79
C MET A 1 7.59 -22.97 -20.36
N ALA A 2 6.36 -22.45 -20.39
CA ALA A 2 6.07 -21.05 -20.12
C ALA A 2 6.55 -20.64 -18.72
N LYS A 3 7.07 -19.42 -18.58
CA LYS A 3 7.70 -18.87 -17.38
C LYS A 3 6.70 -18.65 -16.23
N LEU A 4 6.16 -19.74 -15.66
CA LEU A 4 5.25 -19.70 -14.51
C LEU A 4 5.90 -18.97 -13.33
N ASP A 5 7.17 -19.25 -13.07
CA ASP A 5 7.91 -18.64 -11.96
C ASP A 5 8.00 -17.11 -12.11
N ALA A 6 8.21 -16.63 -13.35
CA ALA A 6 8.25 -15.19 -13.62
C ALA A 6 6.88 -14.52 -13.44
N PHE A 7 5.79 -15.24 -13.72
CA PHE A 7 4.44 -14.71 -13.47
C PHE A 7 4.16 -14.61 -11.98
N LEU A 8 4.49 -15.64 -11.20
CA LEU A 8 4.33 -15.60 -9.75
C LEU A 8 5.21 -14.52 -9.11
N ASP A 9 6.44 -14.37 -9.59
CA ASP A 9 7.35 -13.30 -9.16
C ASP A 9 6.77 -11.90 -9.45
N ALA A 10 6.18 -11.70 -10.64
CA ALA A 10 5.51 -10.46 -10.99
C ALA A 10 4.30 -10.14 -10.09
N LEU A 11 3.54 -11.16 -9.67
CA LEU A 11 2.43 -10.97 -8.73
C LEU A 11 2.90 -10.60 -7.32
N LEU A 12 4.01 -11.19 -6.87
CA LEU A 12 4.61 -10.93 -5.55
C LEU A 12 5.19 -9.53 -5.46
N HIS A 13 5.85 -9.08 -6.52
CA HIS A 13 6.55 -7.80 -6.59
C HIS A 13 5.73 -6.70 -7.28
N TYR A 14 4.44 -6.93 -7.51
CA TYR A 14 3.57 -5.93 -8.13
C TYR A 14 3.55 -4.63 -7.32
N ASP A 15 3.80 -3.50 -7.98
CA ASP A 15 3.77 -2.17 -7.38
C ASP A 15 2.32 -1.72 -7.13
N LYS A 16 1.78 -2.20 -6.02
CA LYS A 16 0.45 -1.86 -5.51
C LYS A 16 0.33 -0.41 -5.02
N GLU A 17 1.44 0.31 -4.85
CA GLU A 17 1.44 1.70 -4.37
C GLU A 17 1.28 2.70 -5.52
N ASN A 18 1.68 2.32 -6.74
CA ASN A 18 1.65 3.18 -7.93
C ASN A 18 0.82 2.57 -9.09
N ILE A 19 -0.46 2.28 -8.84
CA ILE A 19 -1.35 1.73 -9.86
C ILE A 19 -1.83 2.84 -10.81
N HIS A 20 -1.71 2.64 -12.13
CA HIS A 20 -2.17 3.62 -13.11
C HIS A 20 -3.70 3.81 -13.05
N PRO A 21 -4.23 5.05 -13.12
CA PRO A 21 -5.68 5.32 -13.01
C PRO A 21 -6.54 4.54 -14.02
N ASP A 22 -6.02 4.31 -15.23
CA ASP A 22 -6.75 3.54 -16.24
C ASP A 22 -6.93 2.08 -15.87
N VAL A 23 -5.98 1.47 -15.13
CA VAL A 23 -6.11 0.11 -14.62
C VAL A 23 -7.19 0.06 -13.55
N VAL A 24 -7.16 1.02 -12.63
CA VAL A 24 -8.18 1.18 -11.57
C VAL A 24 -9.57 1.33 -12.18
N LYS A 25 -9.71 2.14 -13.23
CA LYS A 25 -10.97 2.36 -13.95
C LYS A 25 -11.41 1.11 -14.72
N GLY A 26 -10.48 0.45 -15.39
CA GLY A 26 -10.75 -0.74 -16.20
C GLY A 26 -11.24 -1.94 -15.38
N ILE A 27 -10.81 -2.06 -14.12
CA ILE A 27 -11.21 -3.17 -13.26
C ILE A 27 -12.55 -2.93 -12.54
N GLN A 28 -13.03 -1.68 -12.43
CA GLN A 28 -14.28 -1.36 -11.71
C GLN A 28 -15.51 -2.16 -12.14
N PRO A 29 -15.76 -2.43 -13.44
CA PRO A 29 -16.92 -3.22 -13.85
C PRO A 29 -16.90 -4.63 -13.28
N TYR A 30 -15.72 -5.26 -13.24
CA TYR A 30 -15.54 -6.61 -12.72
C TYR A 30 -15.71 -6.66 -11.20
N LEU A 31 -15.20 -5.67 -10.46
CA LEU A 31 -15.37 -5.63 -9.00
C LEU A 31 -16.83 -5.41 -8.56
N LYS A 32 -17.68 -4.88 -9.44
CA LYS A 32 -19.12 -4.69 -9.21
C LYS A 32 -19.94 -5.92 -9.58
N ASP A 33 -19.35 -6.86 -10.30
CA ASP A 33 -20.00 -8.08 -10.73
C ASP A 33 -20.04 -9.07 -9.55
N PRO A 34 -21.23 -9.51 -9.10
CA PRO A 34 -21.35 -10.52 -8.05
C PRO A 34 -20.77 -11.88 -8.44
N GLU A 35 -20.56 -12.16 -9.74
CA GLU A 35 -19.88 -13.37 -10.20
C GLU A 35 -18.35 -13.29 -10.05
N PHE A 36 -17.79 -12.09 -9.90
CA PHE A 36 -16.36 -11.88 -9.63
C PHE A 36 -16.05 -12.06 -8.14
N ASP A 37 -16.42 -13.23 -7.62
CA ASP A 37 -16.23 -13.62 -6.24
C ASP A 37 -15.32 -14.86 -6.14
N PRO A 38 -14.29 -14.86 -5.27
CA PRO A 38 -13.36 -15.99 -5.15
C PRO A 38 -14.05 -17.31 -4.80
N ASP A 39 -15.11 -17.31 -4.00
CA ASP A 39 -15.81 -18.53 -3.60
C ASP A 39 -16.71 -19.05 -4.72
N ALA A 40 -17.35 -18.15 -5.47
CA ALA A 40 -18.05 -18.51 -6.70
C ALA A 40 -17.09 -19.12 -7.74
N VAL A 41 -15.94 -18.49 -7.99
CA VAL A 41 -14.93 -18.94 -8.96
C VAL A 41 -14.27 -20.25 -8.54
N ARG A 42 -14.12 -20.51 -7.23
CA ARG A 42 -13.53 -21.74 -6.70
C ARG A 42 -14.25 -23.00 -7.17
N SER A 43 -15.57 -22.90 -7.39
CA SER A 43 -16.37 -24.01 -7.94
C SER A 43 -15.92 -24.45 -9.34
N LYS A 44 -15.24 -23.58 -10.07
CA LYS A 44 -14.73 -23.82 -11.43
C LYS A 44 -13.22 -24.04 -11.47
N SER A 45 -12.46 -23.28 -10.70
CA SER A 45 -11.00 -23.40 -10.64
C SER A 45 -10.41 -22.78 -9.38
N THR A 46 -9.67 -23.59 -8.62
CA THR A 46 -8.93 -23.15 -7.43
C THR A 46 -7.85 -22.13 -7.77
N ALA A 47 -7.14 -22.31 -8.89
CA ALA A 47 -6.09 -21.38 -9.32
C ALA A 47 -6.69 -20.02 -9.72
N ALA A 48 -7.81 -20.02 -10.45
CA ALA A 48 -8.51 -18.81 -10.84
C ALA A 48 -9.09 -18.08 -9.62
N ALA A 49 -9.59 -18.82 -8.62
CA ALA A 49 -10.05 -18.23 -7.36
C ALA A 49 -8.92 -17.49 -6.61
N GLY A 50 -7.70 -18.04 -6.63
CA GLY A 50 -6.52 -17.38 -6.07
C GLY A 50 -6.22 -16.04 -6.76
N LEU A 51 -6.29 -15.99 -8.08
CA LEU A 51 -6.10 -14.76 -8.86
C LEU A 51 -7.23 -13.75 -8.64
N CYS A 52 -8.48 -14.20 -8.56
CA CYS A 52 -9.63 -13.37 -8.23
C CYS A 52 -9.44 -12.67 -6.86
N ALA A 53 -9.09 -13.46 -5.84
CA ALA A 53 -8.79 -12.93 -4.51
C ALA A 53 -7.61 -11.95 -4.50
N TRP A 54 -6.56 -12.24 -5.28
CA TRP A 54 -5.41 -11.34 -5.42
C TRP A 54 -5.83 -9.98 -5.99
N VAL A 55 -6.58 -9.95 -7.11
CA VAL A 55 -7.05 -8.68 -7.73
C VAL A 55 -7.90 -7.87 -6.75
N ILE A 56 -8.84 -8.52 -6.07
CA ILE A 56 -9.71 -7.85 -5.08
C ILE A 56 -8.88 -7.23 -3.96
N ASN A 57 -7.87 -7.95 -3.45
CA ASN A 57 -7.03 -7.46 -2.37
C ASN A 57 -6.11 -6.30 -2.81
N ILE A 58 -5.58 -6.33 -4.04
CA ILE A 58 -4.81 -5.22 -4.60
C ILE A 58 -5.66 -3.95 -4.70
N MET A 59 -6.91 -4.08 -5.15
CA MET A 59 -7.82 -2.95 -5.28
C MET A 59 -8.27 -2.39 -3.93
N LYS A 60 -8.55 -3.26 -2.95
CA LYS A 60 -8.81 -2.84 -1.56
C LYS A 60 -7.61 -2.13 -0.94
N PHE A 61 -6.39 -2.63 -1.19
CA PHE A 61 -5.17 -1.97 -0.73
C PHE A 61 -5.05 -0.57 -1.34
N HIS A 62 -5.24 -0.43 -2.65
CA HIS A 62 -5.18 0.85 -3.35
C HIS A 62 -6.13 1.89 -2.74
N ASP A 63 -7.39 1.51 -2.49
CA ASP A 63 -8.40 2.43 -1.93
C ASP A 63 -7.98 2.94 -0.55
N VAL A 64 -7.38 2.08 0.28
CA VAL A 64 -6.82 2.47 1.58
C VAL A 64 -5.55 3.30 1.41
N TRP A 65 -4.68 2.93 0.47
CA TRP A 65 -3.40 3.59 0.23
C TRP A 65 -3.56 5.06 -0.13
N VAL A 66 -4.50 5.39 -1.02
CA VAL A 66 -4.79 6.79 -1.42
C VAL A 66 -5.12 7.67 -0.21
N VAL A 67 -5.75 7.12 0.83
CA VAL A 67 -6.07 7.83 2.08
C VAL A 67 -4.89 7.84 3.06
N VAL A 68 -4.10 6.77 3.08
CA VAL A 68 -2.99 6.57 4.04
C VAL A 68 -1.72 7.30 3.61
N GLU A 69 -1.42 7.36 2.33
CA GLU A 69 -0.24 7.98 1.76
C GLU A 69 -0.06 9.46 2.21
N PRO A 70 -1.07 10.36 2.12
CA PRO A 70 -0.91 11.73 2.62
C PRO A 70 -0.71 11.79 4.14
N LYS A 71 -1.33 10.87 4.90
CA LYS A 71 -1.15 10.80 6.35
C LYS A 71 0.26 10.36 6.73
N ARG A 72 0.82 9.40 5.99
CA ARG A 72 2.21 8.97 6.15
C ARG A 72 3.17 10.11 5.86
N ARG A 73 2.96 10.87 4.78
CA ARG A 73 3.77 12.06 4.48
C ARG A 73 3.70 13.09 5.60
N ALA A 74 2.50 13.44 6.05
CA ALA A 74 2.32 14.40 7.15
C ALA A 74 2.99 13.93 8.45
N LEU A 75 2.91 12.63 8.76
CA LEU A 75 3.56 12.03 9.92
C LEU A 75 5.08 12.11 9.83
N VAL A 76 5.67 11.87 8.66
CA VAL A 76 7.12 12.02 8.45
C VAL A 76 7.54 13.47 8.67
N THR A 77 6.83 14.44 8.09
CA THR A 77 7.11 15.87 8.28
C THR A 77 7.04 16.27 9.76
N ALA A 78 5.95 15.92 10.44
CA ALA A 78 5.77 16.24 11.86
C ALA A 78 6.86 15.62 12.76
N ASN A 79 7.29 14.39 12.46
CA ASN A 79 8.38 13.74 13.18
C ASN A 79 9.73 14.43 12.95
N CYS A 80 10.02 14.89 11.72
CA CYS A 80 11.21 15.68 11.43
C CYS A 80 11.22 17.01 12.20
N GLU A 81 10.10 17.73 12.23
CA GLU A 81 9.96 18.98 12.99
C GLU A 81 10.13 18.74 14.49
N LEU A 82 9.52 17.67 15.02
CA LEU A 82 9.65 17.29 16.42
C LEU A 82 11.11 16.96 16.79
N ALA A 83 11.82 16.23 15.92
CA ALA A 83 13.23 15.91 16.11
C ALA A 83 14.09 17.18 16.14
N ALA A 84 13.87 18.11 15.20
CA ALA A 84 14.58 19.39 15.16
C ALA A 84 14.31 20.24 16.43
N ALA A 85 13.06 20.33 16.87
CA ALA A 85 12.70 21.05 18.09
C ALA A 85 13.34 20.43 19.35
N ARG A 86 13.34 19.09 19.45
CA ARG A 86 13.98 18.36 20.54
C ARG A 86 15.49 18.60 20.59
N ASN A 87 16.16 18.58 19.44
CA ASN A 87 17.60 18.86 19.36
C ASN A 87 17.92 20.28 19.85
N LYS A 88 17.14 21.27 19.40
CA LYS A 88 17.31 22.66 19.85
C LYS A 88 17.08 22.81 21.35
N LEU A 89 16.06 22.14 21.90
CA LEU A 89 15.81 22.15 23.35
C LEU A 89 16.97 21.52 24.12
N ALA A 90 17.52 20.40 23.65
CA ALA A 90 18.64 19.72 24.29
C ALA A 90 19.89 20.61 24.30
N GLU A 91 20.19 21.28 23.19
CA GLU A 91 21.29 22.25 23.07
C GLU A 91 21.15 23.39 24.07
N LEU A 92 19.96 23.99 24.17
CA LEU A 92 19.69 25.08 25.11
C LEU A 92 19.81 24.63 26.57
N LYS A 93 19.30 23.44 26.91
CA LYS A 93 19.42 22.87 28.26
C LYS A 93 20.89 22.65 28.65
N LEU A 94 21.70 22.12 27.73
CA LEU A 94 23.14 21.94 27.95
C LEU A 94 23.86 23.28 28.18
N ARG A 95 23.52 24.31 27.40
CA ARG A 95 24.09 25.66 27.59
C ARG A 95 23.76 26.22 28.97
N ILE A 96 22.52 26.07 29.43
CA ILE A 96 22.10 26.57 30.75
C ILE A 96 22.83 25.81 31.86
N SER A 97 22.91 24.48 31.79
CA SER A 97 23.57 23.68 32.84
C SER A 97 25.08 23.90 32.93
N VAL A 98 25.75 24.31 31.85
CA VAL A 98 27.19 24.64 31.86
C VAL A 98 27.45 26.06 32.37
N SER A 99 26.42 26.93 32.35
CA SER A 99 26.52 28.34 32.77
C SER A 99 26.14 28.57 34.24
N THR A 100 25.80 27.50 34.98
CA THR A 100 25.45 27.53 36.41
C THR A 100 26.48 26.71 37.18
#